data_AF-A0A0M1JA42-F1
#
_entry.id   AF-A0A0M1JA42-F1
#
_cell.length_a   1.000
_cell.length_b   1.000
_cell.length_c   1.000
_cell.angle_alpha   90.00
_cell.angle_beta   90.00
_cell.angle_gamma   90.00
#
_symmetry.space_group_name_H-M   'P 1'
#
loop_
_entity.id
_entity.type
_entity.pdbx_description
1 polymer ?
#
loop_
_entity_poly.entity_id
_entity_poly.type
_entity_poly.pdbx_seq_one_letter_code
_entity_poly.pdbx_strand_id
1 'polypeptide(L)'
;MTKFIFVTGGVVSSLGKGIASASLASLLEARGLNVTLIKLDPYINVDPGTMSPFQHGEVFVTDDGAETDLDLGHYERFIRCRMSKDNNFTTGRIYESVIRKERRGDYLGGTVQVIPHITDEIKISIKHGARNAD
;
A
#
# COMPACT_ATOMS: atom_id res chain seq x y z
N MET A 1 -11.92 -11.01 -13.02
CA MET A 1 -11.95 -9.54 -12.80
C MET A 1 -11.84 -9.33 -11.31
N THR A 2 -10.73 -8.73 -10.86
CA THR A 2 -10.43 -8.56 -9.44
C THR A 2 -11.46 -7.70 -8.71
N LYS A 3 -11.82 -8.11 -7.49
CA LYS A 3 -12.70 -7.36 -6.59
C LYS A 3 -11.87 -6.59 -5.57
N PHE A 4 -12.37 -5.42 -5.18
CA PHE A 4 -11.69 -4.52 -4.24
C PHE A 4 -12.58 -4.27 -3.03
N ILE A 5 -12.00 -4.42 -1.83
CA ILE A 5 -12.61 -4.00 -0.57
C ILE A 5 -11.76 -2.86 -0.03
N PHE A 6 -12.34 -1.66 0.08
CA PHE A 6 -11.66 -0.51 0.65
C PHE A 6 -11.98 -0.40 2.14
N VAL A 7 -10.95 -0.54 2.99
CA VAL A 7 -11.09 -0.43 4.45
C VAL A 7 -10.64 0.96 4.90
N THR A 8 -11.56 1.74 5.45
CA THR A 8 -11.31 3.07 6.02
C THR A 8 -11.62 3.09 7.51
N GLY A 9 -11.01 4.01 8.27
CA GLY A 9 -11.35 4.23 9.68
C GLY A 9 -11.85 5.64 9.94
N GLY A 10 -12.77 5.78 10.88
CA GLY A 10 -13.26 7.06 11.37
C GLY A 10 -13.05 7.22 12.87
N VAL A 11 -13.33 8.42 13.38
CA VAL A 11 -13.27 8.80 14.80
C VAL A 11 -11.86 8.89 15.37
N VAL A 12 -11.11 7.80 15.48
CA VAL A 12 -9.75 7.78 16.05
C VAL A 12 -8.80 6.84 15.31
N SER A 13 -7.49 7.07 15.45
CA SER A 13 -6.45 6.11 15.05
C SER A 13 -6.39 4.92 16.02
N SER A 14 -5.59 3.90 15.69
CA SER A 14 -5.36 2.72 16.55
C SER A 14 -6.56 1.80 16.82
N LEU A 15 -7.60 1.85 15.98
CA LEU A 15 -8.78 0.96 16.06
C LEU A 15 -8.52 -0.51 15.63
N GLY A 16 -7.28 -0.90 15.35
CA GLY A 16 -6.97 -2.26 14.87
C GLY A 16 -7.33 -2.52 13.40
N LYS A 17 -7.29 -1.49 12.53
CA LYS A 17 -7.59 -1.63 11.09
C LYS A 17 -6.75 -2.68 10.38
N GLY A 18 -5.45 -2.76 10.71
CA GLY A 18 -4.54 -3.77 10.15
C GLY A 18 -5.02 -5.18 10.46
N ILE A 19 -5.27 -5.48 11.74
CA ILE A 19 -5.78 -6.78 12.20
C ILE A 19 -7.16 -7.10 11.63
N ALA A 20 -8.08 -6.14 11.60
CA ALA A 20 -9.42 -6.35 11.04
C ALA A 20 -9.36 -6.72 9.55
N SER A 21 -8.53 -6.03 8.78
CA SER A 21 -8.33 -6.31 7.35
C SER A 21 -7.66 -7.68 7.14
N ALA A 22 -6.63 -7.99 7.92
CA ALA A 22 -5.94 -9.28 7.89
C ALA A 22 -6.88 -10.45 8.23
N SER A 23 -7.75 -10.27 9.24
CA SER A 23 -8.74 -11.27 9.65
C SER A 23 -9.78 -11.52 8.57
N LEU A 24 -10.28 -10.46 7.92
CA LEU A 24 -11.20 -10.59 6.79
C LEU A 24 -10.55 -11.35 5.62
N ALA A 25 -9.30 -11.00 5.29
CA ALA A 25 -8.55 -11.69 4.23
C ALA A 25 -8.34 -13.18 4.56
N SER A 26 -8.06 -13.53 5.81
CA SER A 26 -7.94 -14.92 6.27
C SER A 26 -9.23 -15.72 6.04
N LEU A 27 -10.40 -15.12 6.32
CA LEU A 27 -11.69 -15.75 6.06
C LEU A 27 -11.98 -15.94 4.56
N LEU A 28 -11.53 -15.00 3.73
CA LEU A 28 -11.66 -15.10 2.27
C LEU A 28 -10.71 -16.17 1.70
N GLU A 29 -9.47 -16.22 2.16
CA GLU A 29 -8.48 -17.25 1.79
C GLU A 29 -8.97 -18.65 2.21
N ALA A 30 -9.59 -18.77 3.40
CA ALA A 30 -10.20 -20.02 3.86
C ALA A 30 -11.36 -20.51 2.98
N ARG A 31 -11.95 -19.63 2.16
CA ARG A 31 -12.95 -19.99 1.13
C ARG A 31 -12.34 -20.33 -0.22
N GLY A 32 -11.02 -20.43 -0.31
CA GLY A 32 -10.30 -20.78 -1.53
C GLY A 32 -10.13 -19.61 -2.52
N LEU A 33 -10.35 -18.37 -2.09
CA LEU A 33 -10.08 -17.19 -2.91
C LEU A 33 -8.60 -16.83 -2.85
N ASN A 34 -8.04 -16.39 -3.98
CA ASN A 34 -6.72 -15.79 -4.03
C ASN A 34 -6.79 -14.33 -3.58
N VAL A 35 -6.29 -14.04 -2.38
CA VAL A 35 -6.42 -12.72 -1.73
C VAL A 35 -5.05 -12.08 -1.52
N THR A 36 -5.00 -10.76 -1.67
CA THR A 36 -3.86 -9.92 -1.32
C THR A 36 -4.34 -8.70 -0.53
N LEU A 37 -3.43 -8.01 0.16
CA LEU A 37 -3.72 -6.75 0.86
C LEU A 37 -2.72 -5.68 0.42
N ILE A 38 -3.18 -4.43 0.43
CA ILE A 38 -2.37 -3.26 0.11
C ILE A 38 -2.59 -2.22 1.21
N LYS A 39 -1.49 -1.74 1.79
CA LYS A 39 -1.47 -0.65 2.76
C LYS A 39 -1.08 0.66 2.06
N LEU A 40 -1.98 1.65 2.14
CA LEU A 40 -1.74 3.01 1.67
C LEU A 40 -1.50 3.92 2.88
N ASP A 41 -0.26 4.34 3.06
CA ASP A 41 0.14 5.18 4.17
C ASP A 41 0.18 6.67 3.78
N PRO A 42 -0.52 7.56 4.50
CA PRO A 42 -0.69 8.94 4.07
C PRO A 42 0.53 9.84 4.34
N TYR A 43 1.62 9.33 4.92
CA TYR A 43 2.83 10.11 5.22
C TYR A 43 3.75 10.30 4.00
N ILE A 44 4.63 11.30 4.10
CA ILE A 44 5.47 11.78 2.99
C ILE A 44 6.81 11.05 2.84
N ASN A 45 7.21 10.21 3.79
CA ASN A 45 8.38 9.33 3.63
C ASN A 45 8.16 8.42 2.41
N VAL A 46 9.19 8.23 1.57
CA VAL A 46 9.08 7.38 0.37
C VAL A 46 8.86 5.92 0.77
N ASP A 47 9.53 5.49 1.83
CA ASP A 47 9.34 4.21 2.50
C ASP A 47 9.60 4.40 4.01
N PRO A 48 9.29 3.37 4.83
CA PRO A 48 9.55 3.41 6.27
C PRO A 48 11.01 3.20 6.68
N GLY A 49 11.94 2.93 5.75
CA GLY A 49 13.34 2.60 6.08
C GLY A 49 14.09 3.70 6.83
N THR A 50 13.66 4.95 6.66
CA THR A 50 14.24 6.10 7.39
C THR A 50 13.50 6.46 8.67
N MET A 51 12.46 5.72 9.06
CA MET A 51 11.59 6.06 10.20
C MET A 51 12.15 5.51 11.51
N SER A 52 12.00 6.27 12.59
CA SER A 52 12.44 5.83 13.92
C SER A 52 11.51 4.75 14.47
N PRO A 53 12.03 3.58 14.92
CA PRO A 53 11.20 2.54 15.51
C PRO A 53 10.43 2.97 16.76
N PHE A 54 10.94 3.98 17.48
CA PHE A 54 10.26 4.53 18.66
C PHE A 54 9.01 5.36 18.33
N GLN A 55 8.94 5.90 17.11
CA GLN A 55 7.81 6.75 16.69
C GLN A 55 6.78 5.96 15.88
N HIS A 56 7.24 5.08 15.00
CA HIS A 56 6.39 4.41 14.02
C HIS A 56 6.20 2.91 14.32
N GLY A 57 6.95 2.36 15.28
CA GLY A 57 7.02 0.92 15.50
C GLY A 57 8.05 0.26 14.59
N GLU A 58 8.06 -1.08 14.59
CA GLU A 58 8.94 -1.89 13.76
C GLU A 58 8.82 -1.54 12.27
N VAL A 59 9.96 -1.55 11.57
CA VAL A 59 10.00 -1.55 10.10
C VAL A 59 9.96 -3.01 9.64
N PHE A 60 8.87 -3.41 8.97
CA PHE A 60 8.73 -4.77 8.47
C PHE A 60 9.47 -4.92 7.13
N VAL A 61 10.23 -6.00 6.97
CA VAL A 61 10.98 -6.30 5.74
C VAL A 61 10.32 -7.47 5.02
N THR A 62 10.00 -7.25 3.75
CA THR A 62 9.39 -8.25 2.85
C THR A 62 10.44 -9.11 2.16
N ASP A 63 10.04 -10.25 1.58
CA ASP A 63 10.94 -11.19 0.89
C ASP A 63 11.73 -10.54 -0.26
N ASP A 64 11.18 -9.50 -0.91
CA ASP A 64 11.86 -8.73 -1.97
C ASP A 64 12.76 -7.59 -1.45
N GLY A 65 12.97 -7.54 -0.13
CA GLY A 65 13.87 -6.59 0.53
C GLY A 65 13.27 -5.20 0.74
N ALA A 66 11.95 -5.03 0.54
CA ALA A 66 11.33 -3.74 0.78
C ALA A 66 11.13 -3.51 2.29
N GLU A 67 11.56 -2.34 2.76
CA GLU A 67 11.25 -1.79 4.08
C GLU A 67 9.84 -1.18 4.03
N THR A 68 8.96 -1.61 4.94
CA THR A 68 7.52 -1.33 4.87
C THR A 68 6.91 -1.12 6.25
N ASP A 69 5.65 -0.69 6.26
CA ASP A 69 4.84 -0.55 7.47
C ASP A 69 4.57 -1.90 8.14
N LEU A 70 4.50 -1.90 9.47
CA LEU A 70 4.30 -3.11 10.28
C LEU A 70 3.01 -3.88 9.97
N ASP A 71 2.01 -3.24 9.37
CA ASP A 71 0.77 -3.90 8.98
C ASP A 71 1.02 -5.04 7.98
N LEU A 72 2.05 -4.96 7.13
CA LEU A 72 2.39 -6.05 6.21
C LEU A 72 2.79 -7.32 6.96
N GLY A 73 3.44 -7.17 8.12
CA GLY A 73 3.71 -8.30 9.00
C GLY A 73 2.42 -8.91 9.56
N HIS A 74 1.40 -8.11 9.87
CA HIS A 74 0.09 -8.64 10.24
C HIS A 74 -0.55 -9.41 9.08
N TYR A 75 -0.43 -8.90 7.86
CA TYR A 75 -0.99 -9.55 6.68
C TYR A 75 -0.36 -10.93 6.44
N GLU A 76 0.98 -11.03 6.43
CA GLU A 76 1.68 -12.30 6.24
C GLU A 76 1.45 -13.32 7.37
N ARG A 77 1.10 -12.86 8.58
CA ARG A 77 0.77 -13.76 9.68
C ARG A 77 -0.63 -14.36 9.59
N PHE A 78 -1.54 -13.75 8.82
CA PHE A 78 -2.95 -14.15 8.73
C PHE A 78 -3.30 -14.88 7.43
N ILE A 79 -2.57 -14.61 6.35
CA ILE A 79 -2.75 -15.25 5.04
C ILE A 79 -1.44 -15.77 4.49
N ARG A 80 -1.50 -16.70 3.53
CA ARG A 80 -0.32 -17.33 2.94
C ARG A 80 0.37 -16.46 1.87
N CYS A 81 -0.33 -15.46 1.35
CA CYS A 81 0.23 -14.54 0.36
C CYS A 81 1.46 -13.81 0.91
N ARG A 82 2.57 -13.84 0.16
CA ARG A 82 3.77 -13.05 0.48
C ARG A 82 3.60 -11.62 0.00
N MET A 83 3.86 -10.69 0.90
CA MET A 83 3.86 -9.26 0.61
C MET A 83 5.16 -8.88 -0.11
N SER A 84 5.15 -7.71 -0.71
CA SER A 84 6.27 -7.15 -1.46
C SER A 84 6.19 -5.63 -1.42
N LYS A 85 7.14 -4.94 -2.06
CA LYS A 85 7.05 -3.49 -2.25
C LYS A 85 5.76 -3.01 -2.92
N ASP A 86 5.02 -3.87 -3.62
CA ASP A 86 3.76 -3.50 -4.28
C ASP A 86 2.55 -3.57 -3.34
N ASN A 87 2.76 -4.01 -2.09
CA ASN A 87 1.73 -4.10 -1.07
C ASN A 87 1.78 -2.92 -0.09
N ASN A 88 2.78 -2.03 -0.18
CA ASN A 88 2.85 -0.81 0.63
C ASN A 88 3.24 0.40 -0.21
N PHE A 89 2.37 1.40 -0.24
CA PHE A 89 2.63 2.68 -0.89
C PHE A 89 2.38 3.84 0.07
N THR A 90 3.21 4.86 -0.05
CA THR A 90 3.11 6.07 0.77
C THR A 90 2.72 7.27 -0.09
N THR A 91 2.21 8.35 0.51
CA THR A 91 2.08 9.63 -0.20
C THR A 91 3.41 10.06 -0.80
N GLY A 92 4.51 9.89 -0.05
CA GLY A 92 5.87 10.19 -0.52
C GLY A 92 6.23 9.53 -1.84
N ARG A 93 6.06 8.21 -1.92
CA ARG A 93 6.37 7.41 -3.11
C ARG A 93 5.50 7.77 -4.31
N ILE A 94 4.22 8.07 -4.08
CA ILE A 94 3.31 8.51 -5.14
C ILE A 94 3.76 9.84 -5.72
N TYR A 95 4.03 10.84 -4.86
CA TYR A 95 4.52 12.14 -5.32
C TYR A 95 5.88 12.03 -6.00
N GLU A 96 6.79 11.22 -5.47
CA GLU A 96 8.09 10.97 -6.07
C GLU A 96 7.96 10.38 -7.49
N SER A 97 7.07 9.40 -7.69
CA SER A 97 6.79 8.81 -9.01
C SER A 97 6.27 9.87 -9.99
N VAL A 98 5.26 10.64 -9.60
CA VAL A 98 4.67 11.69 -10.45
C VAL A 98 5.68 12.78 -10.78
N ILE A 99 6.43 13.27 -9.80
CA ILE A 99 7.47 14.28 -10.04
C ILE A 99 8.55 13.75 -10.99
N ARG A 100 8.96 12.48 -10.86
CA ARG A 100 9.94 11.87 -11.75
C ARG A 100 9.43 11.74 -13.19
N LYS A 101 8.15 11.38 -13.38
CA LYS A 101 7.49 11.35 -14.69
C LYS A 101 7.42 12.74 -15.31
N GLU A 102 7.12 13.75 -14.50
CA GLU A 102 7.13 15.16 -14.93
C GLU A 102 8.51 15.59 -15.41
N ARG A 103 9.57 15.36 -14.62
CA ARG A 103 10.94 15.73 -14.99
C ARG A 103 11.45 15.00 -16.24
N ARG A 104 10.93 13.80 -16.54
CA ARG A 104 11.24 13.05 -17.76
C ARG A 104 10.46 13.55 -18.99
N GLY A 105 9.44 14.38 -18.80
CA GLY A 105 8.61 14.92 -19.87
C GLY A 105 7.36 14.08 -20.20
N ASP A 106 7.01 13.10 -19.37
CA ASP A 106 5.89 12.18 -19.64
C ASP A 106 4.52 12.91 -19.70
N TYR A 107 4.41 14.08 -19.08
CA TYR A 107 3.19 14.92 -19.10
C TYR A 107 3.20 15.98 -20.21
N LEU A 108 4.14 15.91 -21.17
CA LEU A 108 4.13 16.69 -22.41
C LEU A 108 4.01 18.22 -22.21
N GLY A 109 4.63 18.75 -21.15
CA GLY A 109 4.58 20.18 -20.82
C GLY A 109 3.26 20.65 -20.20
N GLY A 110 2.33 19.74 -19.91
CA GLY A 110 1.09 20.06 -19.21
C GLY A 110 1.28 20.34 -17.72
N THR A 111 0.37 21.13 -17.15
CA THR A 111 0.34 21.38 -15.70
C THR A 111 -0.01 20.10 -14.95
N VAL A 112 0.92 19.62 -14.13
CA VAL A 112 0.70 18.47 -13.25
C VAL A 112 -0.04 18.93 -11.99
N GLN A 113 -1.05 18.17 -11.60
CA GLN A 113 -1.99 18.50 -10.52
C GLN A 113 -2.32 17.27 -9.69
N VAL A 114 -2.83 17.47 -8.47
CA VAL A 114 -3.32 16.39 -7.61
C VAL A 114 -4.39 15.56 -8.33
N ILE A 115 -5.35 16.23 -8.95
CA ILE A 115 -6.35 15.59 -9.82
C ILE A 115 -6.06 16.04 -11.26
N PRO A 116 -5.87 15.13 -12.23
CA PRO A 116 -5.98 13.68 -12.08
C PRO A 116 -4.66 12.98 -11.71
N HIS A 117 -3.49 13.60 -11.92
CA HIS A 117 -2.20 12.89 -11.98
C HIS A 117 -1.82 12.11 -10.72
N ILE A 118 -1.95 12.71 -9.52
CA ILE A 118 -1.69 12.00 -8.26
C ILE A 118 -2.74 10.91 -8.04
N THR A 119 -4.02 11.21 -8.26
CA THR A 119 -5.08 10.21 -8.11
C THR A 119 -4.98 9.06 -9.11
N ASP A 120 -4.46 9.30 -10.32
CA ASP A 120 -4.19 8.29 -11.33
C ASP A 120 -3.03 7.40 -10.91
N GLU A 121 -1.95 7.98 -10.37
CA GLU A 121 -0.82 7.21 -9.84
C GLU A 121 -1.24 6.30 -8.68
N ILE A 122 -2.11 6.78 -7.79
CA ILE A 122 -2.68 5.97 -6.70
C ILE A 122 -3.47 4.79 -7.29
N LYS A 123 -4.36 5.04 -8.26
CA LYS A 123 -5.14 3.97 -8.91
C LYS A 123 -4.25 2.96 -9.63
N ILE A 124 -3.19 3.42 -10.31
CA ILE A 124 -2.22 2.54 -10.99
C ILE A 124 -1.51 1.66 -9.95
N SER A 125 -1.07 2.23 -8.84
CA SER A 125 -0.37 1.52 -7.76
C SER A 125 -1.27 0.45 -7.12
N ILE A 126 -2.53 0.78 -6.83
CA ILE A 126 -3.53 -0.18 -6.30
C ILE A 126 -3.74 -1.34 -7.28
N LYS A 127 -3.90 -1.05 -8.58
CA LYS A 127 -4.07 -2.09 -9.60
C LYS A 127 -2.83 -2.97 -9.73
N HIS A 128 -1.64 -2.40 -9.58
CA HIS A 128 -0.39 -3.13 -9.63
C HIS A 128 -0.24 -4.09 -8.44
N GLY A 129 -0.52 -3.61 -7.21
CA GLY A 129 -0.50 -4.43 -6.00
C GLY A 129 -1.56 -5.54 -5.96
N ALA A 130 -2.67 -5.36 -6.69
CA ALA A 130 -3.75 -6.35 -6.74
C ALA A 130 -3.38 -7.63 -7.51
N ARG A 131 -2.42 -7.56 -8.46
CA ARG A 131 -1.93 -8.70 -9.25
C ARG A 131 -3.07 -9.61 -9.77
N ASN A 132 -2.96 -10.92 -9.54
CA ASN A 132 -3.91 -11.97 -9.92
C ASN A 132 -4.92 -12.31 -8.81
N ALA A 133 -5.16 -11.40 -7.85
CA ALA A 133 -6.16 -11.62 -6.82
C ALA A 133 -7.58 -11.65 -7.40
N ASP A 134 -8.45 -12.43 -6.75
CA ASP A 134 -9.87 -12.57 -7.09
C ASP A 134 -10.68 -11.34 -6.68
#